data_AF-A0AAJ6CM89-F1
#
_entry.id   AF-A0AAJ6CM89-F1
#
_cell.length_a   1.000
_cell.length_b   1.000
_cell.length_c   1.000
_cell.angle_alpha   90.00
_cell.angle_beta   90.00
_cell.angle_gamma   90.00
#
_symmetry.space_group_name_H-M   'P 1'
#
loop_
_entity.id
_entity.type
_entity.pdbx_description
1 polymer ?
#
loop_
_entity_poly.entity_id
_entity_poly.type
_entity_poly.pdbx_seq_one_letter_code
_entity_poly.pdbx_strand_id
1 'polypeptide(L)'
;MDSGGHYRWDHVESYAPQLTLHPPRSIPACRAMVMVPLPPAVYYDPYTARLPPSVNATLLGPLELEKPVGWTKRTRRFASVEKVPRTWWEGTQEHDSEQPCEGDACEHTALLLDFGSADHVSVPLHVRYIPPRAFDVEDATWLDTLSLPTWLPEAAQQAWQAVRPSVKRGLRSACAWRTRHYAHVNLLPDEPLFFSACPERQPWADADELDVSFFLPSTHAHLQASFERHTAPFALYEPPTPRASRLAMHPWRWLCSWLR
;
A
#
# COMPACT_ATOMS: atom_id res chain seq x y z
N MET A 1 14.94 23.25 -11.93
CA MET A 1 13.60 23.12 -12.56
C MET A 1 13.40 21.65 -12.80
N ASP A 2 12.67 21.01 -11.90
CA ASP A 2 12.52 19.57 -11.82
C ASP A 2 11.63 19.10 -12.98
N SER A 3 12.13 18.15 -13.77
CA SER A 3 11.40 17.64 -14.94
C SER A 3 10.75 16.28 -14.68
N GLY A 4 11.00 15.69 -13.51
CA GLY A 4 10.25 14.55 -12.99
C GLY A 4 8.97 15.01 -12.28
N GLY A 5 7.99 14.13 -12.19
CA GLY A 5 6.86 14.32 -11.28
C GLY A 5 7.34 14.33 -9.84
N HIS A 6 6.59 14.95 -8.95
CA HIS A 6 6.91 15.00 -7.53
C HIS A 6 5.65 14.94 -6.69
N TYR A 7 5.81 14.63 -5.41
CA TYR A 7 4.71 14.44 -4.48
C TYR A 7 5.03 15.07 -3.13
N ARG A 8 3.97 15.41 -2.39
CA ARG A 8 4.05 15.90 -1.03
C ARG A 8 2.91 15.33 -0.21
N TRP A 9 3.20 15.03 1.05
CA TRP A 9 2.20 14.70 2.03
C TRP A 9 1.74 15.93 2.82
N ASP A 10 0.44 16.04 2.98
CA ASP A 10 -0.23 17.02 3.82
C ASP A 10 -1.06 16.27 4.88
N HIS A 11 -1.20 16.86 6.07
CA HIS A 11 -2.00 16.28 7.18
C HIS A 11 -1.57 14.86 7.62
N VAL A 12 -0.27 14.56 7.64
CA VAL A 12 0.27 13.22 7.98
C VAL A 12 -0.11 12.68 9.36
N GLU A 13 -0.43 13.56 10.30
CA GLU A 13 -0.86 13.19 11.66
C GLU A 13 -2.37 12.89 11.75
N SER A 14 -3.11 13.10 10.67
CA SER A 14 -4.56 12.87 10.58
C SER A 14 -4.89 11.43 10.19
N TYR A 15 -6.10 10.98 10.53
CA TYR A 15 -6.70 9.76 9.97
C TYR A 15 -7.06 9.89 8.48
N ALA A 16 -7.05 11.11 7.96
CA ALA A 16 -7.31 11.43 6.56
C ALA A 16 -6.15 12.26 5.98
N PRO A 17 -4.96 11.67 5.79
CA PRO A 17 -3.84 12.36 5.16
C PRO A 17 -4.14 12.64 3.69
N GLN A 18 -3.45 13.62 3.12
CA GLN A 18 -3.59 13.98 1.71
C GLN A 18 -2.26 13.81 0.98
N LEU A 19 -2.31 13.13 -0.15
CA LEU A 19 -1.18 12.98 -1.05
C LEU A 19 -1.36 13.95 -2.22
N THR A 20 -0.57 15.02 -2.23
CA THR A 20 -0.55 15.99 -3.33
C THR A 20 0.48 15.55 -4.36
N LEU A 21 0.03 15.34 -5.59
CA LEU A 21 0.81 14.84 -6.72
C LEU A 21 0.93 15.92 -7.78
N HIS A 22 2.13 16.09 -8.30
CA HIS A 22 2.43 17.03 -9.39
C HIS A 22 2.92 16.24 -10.60
N PRO A 23 2.25 16.35 -11.75
CA PRO A 23 2.63 15.61 -12.94
C PRO A 23 4.01 16.05 -13.44
N PRO A 24 4.78 15.15 -14.06
CA PRO A 24 5.95 15.53 -14.82
C PRO A 24 5.54 16.44 -15.98
N ARG A 25 6.50 17.13 -16.60
CA ARG A 25 6.24 17.75 -17.90
C ARG A 25 5.85 16.65 -18.89
N SER A 26 4.64 16.73 -19.43
CA SER A 26 4.11 15.71 -20.31
C SER A 26 4.83 15.71 -21.66
N ILE A 27 5.03 14.52 -22.21
CA ILE A 27 5.36 14.35 -23.62
C ILE A 27 4.15 14.86 -24.44
N PRO A 28 4.34 15.73 -25.44
CA PRO A 28 3.25 16.21 -26.28
C PRO A 28 2.42 15.05 -26.87
N ALA A 29 1.10 15.20 -26.88
CA ALA A 29 0.13 14.18 -27.31
C ALA A 29 -0.01 12.93 -26.42
N CYS A 30 0.64 12.89 -25.25
CA CYS A 30 0.51 11.83 -24.26
C CYS A 30 -0.17 12.33 -22.99
N ARG A 31 -0.72 11.38 -22.22
CA ARG A 31 -1.31 11.63 -20.91
C ARG A 31 -0.24 11.54 -19.84
N ALA A 32 -0.23 12.49 -18.91
CA ALA A 32 0.57 12.35 -17.69
C ALA A 32 -0.18 11.43 -16.73
N MET A 33 0.50 10.39 -16.25
CA MET A 33 -0.08 9.43 -15.31
C MET A 33 0.88 9.17 -14.15
N VAL A 34 0.33 8.65 -13.06
CA VAL A 34 1.09 8.20 -11.89
C VAL A 34 0.51 6.92 -11.33
N MET A 35 1.38 6.00 -10.94
CA MET A 35 1.04 4.82 -10.16
C MET A 35 1.55 5.04 -8.74
N VAL A 36 0.64 4.96 -7.77
CA VAL A 36 0.92 5.14 -6.35
C VAL A 36 0.72 3.80 -5.64
N PRO A 37 1.79 3.08 -5.24
CA PRO A 37 1.66 1.90 -4.39
C PRO A 37 1.13 2.31 -3.01
N LEU A 38 0.07 1.69 -2.51
CA LEU A 38 -0.52 2.02 -1.21
C LEU A 38 -0.22 0.90 -0.21
N PRO A 39 0.45 1.19 0.91
CA PRO A 39 0.70 0.19 1.93
C PRO A 39 -0.61 -0.22 2.63
N PRO A 40 -0.62 -1.36 3.34
CA PRO A 40 -1.80 -1.85 4.05
C PRO A 40 -2.44 -0.84 5.00
N ALA A 41 -1.65 0.07 5.56
CA ALA A 41 -2.12 1.06 6.51
C ALA A 41 -2.91 2.21 5.87
N VAL A 42 -2.85 2.40 4.55
CA VAL A 42 -3.47 3.52 3.85
C VAL A 42 -4.36 2.99 2.73
N TYR A 43 -5.52 3.60 2.53
CA TYR A 43 -6.39 3.26 1.41
C TYR A 43 -7.00 4.50 0.76
N TYR A 44 -7.39 4.34 -0.50
CA TYR A 44 -8.15 5.33 -1.25
C TYR A 44 -9.63 4.93 -1.24
N ASP A 45 -10.50 5.88 -0.88
CA ASP A 45 -11.95 5.70 -0.90
C ASP A 45 -12.53 6.43 -2.13
N PRO A 46 -12.89 5.71 -3.21
CA PRO A 46 -13.41 6.33 -4.42
C PRO A 46 -14.77 7.01 -4.23
N TYR A 47 -15.49 6.74 -3.14
CA TYR A 47 -16.84 7.28 -2.91
C TYR A 47 -16.84 8.61 -2.17
N THR A 48 -15.81 8.83 -1.33
CA THR A 48 -15.66 10.08 -0.58
C THR A 48 -14.59 11.00 -1.19
N ALA A 49 -13.70 10.46 -2.04
CA ALA A 49 -12.70 11.25 -2.74
C ALA A 49 -13.33 12.24 -3.72
N ARG A 50 -13.06 13.54 -3.49
CA ARG A 50 -13.45 14.62 -4.38
C ARG A 50 -12.25 15.05 -5.22
N LEU A 51 -12.06 14.40 -6.35
CA LEU A 51 -11.01 14.77 -7.31
C LEU A 51 -11.53 15.79 -8.33
N PRO A 52 -10.64 16.58 -8.96
CA PRO A 52 -11.03 17.46 -10.06
C PRO A 52 -11.70 16.68 -11.21
N PRO A 53 -12.70 17.25 -11.92
CA PRO A 53 -13.43 16.52 -12.96
C PRO A 53 -12.58 16.02 -14.14
N SER A 54 -11.43 16.65 -14.39
CA SER A 54 -10.50 16.26 -15.46
C SER A 54 -9.61 15.07 -15.06
N VAL A 55 -9.61 14.69 -13.79
CA VAL A 55 -8.73 13.66 -13.23
C VAL A 55 -9.50 12.36 -13.17
N ASN A 56 -8.89 11.29 -13.67
CA ASN A 56 -9.44 9.94 -13.50
C ASN A 56 -8.54 9.16 -12.54
N ALA A 57 -9.14 8.54 -11.53
CA ALA A 57 -8.43 7.75 -10.55
C ALA A 57 -9.05 6.36 -10.44
N THR A 58 -8.21 5.35 -10.63
CA THR A 58 -8.58 3.94 -10.61
C THR A 58 -7.87 3.28 -9.44
N LEU A 59 -8.65 2.71 -8.51
CA LEU A 59 -8.11 1.82 -7.49
C LEU A 59 -7.76 0.48 -8.14
N LEU A 60 -6.53 0.04 -7.92
CA LEU A 60 -6.04 -1.28 -8.30
C LEU A 60 -6.03 -2.17 -7.04
N GLY A 61 -6.74 -3.28 -7.11
CA GLY A 61 -6.90 -4.21 -6.01
C GLY A 61 -8.23 -4.05 -5.26
N PRO A 62 -8.43 -4.80 -4.16
CA PRO A 62 -9.70 -4.86 -3.47
C PRO A 62 -10.01 -3.56 -2.71
N LEU A 63 -11.26 -3.10 -2.81
CA LEU A 63 -11.78 -2.03 -1.97
C LEU A 63 -12.28 -2.60 -0.64
N GLU A 64 -11.56 -2.32 0.43
CA GLU A 64 -11.87 -2.80 1.77
C GLU A 64 -11.79 -1.64 2.76
N LEU A 65 -12.92 -1.01 3.07
CA LEU A 65 -12.96 0.21 3.89
C LEU A 65 -12.93 -0.07 5.39
N GLU A 66 -13.53 -1.18 5.82
CA GLU A 66 -13.80 -1.44 7.24
C GLU A 66 -12.74 -2.31 7.91
N LYS A 67 -11.93 -3.01 7.11
CA LYS A 67 -11.00 -3.99 7.64
C LYS A 67 -9.74 -3.35 8.21
N PRO A 68 -9.32 -3.78 9.41
CA PRO A 68 -8.09 -3.30 10.02
C PRO A 68 -6.86 -3.88 9.34
N VAL A 69 -5.69 -3.30 9.56
CA VAL A 69 -4.42 -3.87 9.07
C VAL A 69 -4.20 -5.28 9.65
N GLY A 70 -3.69 -6.20 8.82
CA GLY A 70 -3.47 -7.60 9.17
C GLY A 70 -4.76 -8.45 9.18
N TRP A 71 -5.81 -8.02 8.48
CA TRP A 71 -7.08 -8.72 8.42
C TRP A 71 -6.99 -10.06 7.71
N THR A 72 -6.08 -10.21 6.74
CA THR A 72 -5.90 -11.46 5.98
C THR A 72 -5.43 -12.62 6.88
N LYS A 73 -4.72 -12.29 7.97
CA LYS A 73 -4.21 -13.23 8.98
C LYS A 73 -5.21 -13.54 10.08
N ARG A 74 -6.33 -12.83 10.15
CA ARG A 74 -7.34 -13.04 11.20
C ARG A 74 -8.18 -14.27 10.86
N THR A 75 -8.95 -14.75 11.85
CA THR A 75 -9.81 -15.94 11.72
C THR A 75 -10.58 -15.96 10.40
N ARG A 76 -10.91 -17.15 9.88
CA ARG A 76 -11.57 -17.36 8.57
C ARG A 76 -12.77 -16.43 8.25
N ARG A 77 -13.45 -15.87 9.27
CA ARG A 77 -14.53 -14.88 9.09
C ARG A 77 -14.06 -13.54 8.53
N PHE A 78 -12.82 -13.12 8.80
CA PHE A 78 -12.24 -11.87 8.33
C PHE A 78 -11.31 -12.06 7.14
N ALA A 79 -10.83 -13.28 6.89
CA ALA A 79 -9.79 -13.60 5.91
C ALA A 79 -10.23 -13.55 4.43
N SER A 80 -11.51 -13.33 4.15
CA SER A 80 -12.01 -13.16 2.78
C SER A 80 -12.48 -11.73 2.57
N VAL A 81 -12.24 -11.17 1.38
CA VAL A 81 -12.92 -9.95 0.92
C VAL A 81 -14.43 -10.11 1.14
N GLU A 82 -15.11 -9.12 1.73
CA GLU A 82 -16.54 -9.26 1.98
C GLU A 82 -17.26 -9.57 0.66
N LYS A 83 -17.90 -10.74 0.60
CA LYS A 83 -18.76 -11.14 -0.53
C LYS A 83 -20.17 -10.55 -0.40
N VAL A 84 -20.37 -9.65 0.57
CA VAL A 84 -21.67 -9.06 0.85
C VAL A 84 -22.02 -8.16 -0.36
N PRO A 85 -23.22 -8.26 -0.93
CA PRO A 85 -23.63 -7.37 -1.99
C PRO A 85 -23.57 -5.93 -1.49
N ARG A 86 -22.85 -5.11 -2.25
CA ARG A 86 -22.55 -3.70 -1.96
C ARG A 86 -23.82 -2.92 -1.63
N THR A 87 -23.71 -1.99 -0.69
CA THR A 87 -24.87 -1.23 -0.24
C THR A 87 -25.21 -0.10 -1.21
N TRP A 88 -26.49 0.28 -1.31
CA TRP A 88 -27.02 1.17 -2.34
C TRP A 88 -26.38 2.57 -2.39
N TRP A 89 -25.75 3.03 -1.31
CA TRP A 89 -25.04 4.32 -1.26
C TRP A 89 -23.62 4.29 -1.83
N GLU A 90 -23.05 3.11 -2.06
CA GLU A 90 -21.67 2.96 -2.56
C GLU A 90 -21.58 3.13 -4.09
N GLY A 91 -22.70 3.32 -4.78
CA GLY A 91 -22.74 3.55 -6.23
C GLY A 91 -22.36 2.33 -7.08
N THR A 92 -22.73 2.38 -8.35
CA THR A 92 -22.40 1.36 -9.36
C THR A 92 -21.04 1.65 -9.98
N GLN A 93 -19.95 1.43 -9.24
CA GLN A 93 -18.69 1.17 -9.92
C GLN A 93 -18.68 -0.33 -10.29
N GLU A 94 -18.62 -0.60 -11.60
CA GLU A 94 -18.25 -1.91 -12.15
C GLU A 94 -16.81 -2.21 -11.74
N HIS A 95 -16.60 -2.57 -10.47
CA HIS A 95 -15.49 -3.44 -10.13
C HIS A 95 -15.94 -4.82 -10.59
N ASP A 96 -15.70 -5.07 -11.88
CA ASP A 96 -15.66 -6.42 -12.42
C ASP A 96 -14.89 -7.25 -11.41
N SER A 97 -15.56 -8.30 -10.95
CA SER A 97 -15.08 -9.26 -9.99
C SER A 97 -13.72 -9.79 -10.40
N GLU A 98 -12.66 -9.08 -10.04
CA GLU A 98 -11.32 -9.64 -10.02
C GLU A 98 -11.41 -10.85 -9.08
N GLN A 99 -10.78 -11.95 -9.49
CA GLN A 99 -10.75 -13.16 -8.69
C GLN A 99 -10.48 -12.82 -7.23
N PRO A 100 -11.15 -13.48 -6.27
CA PRO A 100 -10.97 -13.17 -4.86
C PRO A 100 -9.47 -13.21 -4.54
N CYS A 101 -8.92 -12.04 -4.23
CA CYS A 101 -7.54 -11.93 -3.78
C CYS A 101 -7.48 -12.51 -2.37
N GLU A 102 -6.58 -13.47 -2.14
CA GLU A 102 -6.37 -14.08 -0.83
C GLU A 102 -4.93 -13.88 -0.32
N GLY A 103 -4.80 -13.73 0.99
CA GLY A 103 -3.50 -13.60 1.68
C GLY A 103 -2.98 -12.17 1.76
N ASP A 104 -1.80 -12.03 2.39
CA ASP A 104 -1.19 -10.75 2.79
C ASP A 104 -0.98 -9.75 1.65
N ALA A 105 -0.80 -10.25 0.43
CA ALA A 105 -0.63 -9.42 -0.75
C ALA A 105 -1.84 -8.48 -0.92
N CYS A 106 -3.06 -8.97 -0.66
CA CYS A 106 -4.32 -8.29 -0.89
C CYS A 106 -4.61 -7.14 0.08
N GLU A 107 -3.77 -6.95 1.10
CA GLU A 107 -3.82 -5.74 1.91
C GLU A 107 -3.12 -4.56 1.21
N HIS A 108 -2.25 -4.84 0.24
CA HIS A 108 -1.57 -3.84 -0.57
C HIS A 108 -2.46 -3.49 -1.77
N THR A 109 -2.68 -2.21 -2.00
CA THR A 109 -3.49 -1.70 -3.12
C THR A 109 -2.67 -0.67 -3.86
N ALA A 110 -3.08 -0.23 -5.04
CA ALA A 110 -2.42 0.88 -5.71
C ALA A 110 -3.44 1.84 -6.31
N LEU A 111 -3.05 3.08 -6.51
CA LEU A 111 -3.85 4.06 -7.23
C LEU A 111 -3.18 4.36 -8.58
N LEU A 112 -3.92 4.15 -9.66
CA LEU A 112 -3.54 4.61 -10.99
C LEU A 112 -4.31 5.91 -11.27
N LEU A 113 -3.59 6.99 -11.55
CA LEU A 113 -4.19 8.31 -11.74
C LEU A 113 -3.76 8.93 -13.07
N ASP A 114 -4.75 9.38 -13.84
CA ASP A 114 -4.62 10.21 -15.04
C ASP A 114 -4.87 11.67 -14.64
N PHE A 115 -3.87 12.52 -14.83
CA PHE A 115 -3.96 13.94 -14.43
C PHE A 115 -4.91 14.74 -15.34
N GLY A 116 -5.19 14.25 -16.55
CA GLY A 116 -5.92 15.01 -17.57
C GLY A 116 -5.28 16.39 -17.80
N SER A 117 -6.02 17.46 -17.51
CA SER A 117 -5.56 18.84 -17.62
C SER A 117 -5.16 19.49 -16.29
N ALA A 118 -5.04 18.71 -15.20
CA ALA A 118 -4.72 19.25 -13.88
C ALA A 118 -3.21 19.48 -13.68
N ASP A 119 -2.84 20.66 -13.19
CA ASP A 119 -1.44 21.00 -12.84
C ASP A 119 -0.95 20.29 -11.57
N HIS A 120 -1.89 19.84 -10.73
CA HIS A 120 -1.65 19.02 -9.54
C HIS A 120 -2.95 18.34 -9.12
N VAL A 121 -2.84 17.28 -8.32
CA VAL A 121 -3.98 16.59 -7.73
C VAL A 121 -3.70 16.31 -6.26
N SER A 122 -4.60 16.76 -5.39
CA SER A 122 -4.60 16.35 -3.97
C SER A 122 -5.53 15.17 -3.79
N VAL A 123 -4.95 14.00 -3.57
CA VAL A 123 -5.68 12.75 -3.35
C VAL A 123 -5.96 12.60 -1.85
N PRO A 124 -7.23 12.62 -1.40
CA PRO A 124 -7.57 12.28 -0.03
C PRO A 124 -7.39 10.77 0.17
N LEU A 125 -6.68 10.41 1.24
CA LEU A 125 -6.43 9.03 1.63
C LEU A 125 -6.91 8.83 3.07
N HIS A 126 -7.08 7.58 3.46
CA HIS A 126 -7.55 7.20 4.79
C HIS A 126 -6.57 6.23 5.45
N VAL A 127 -6.35 6.43 6.75
CA VAL A 127 -5.53 5.53 7.56
C VAL A 127 -6.44 4.44 8.13
N ARG A 128 -6.08 3.18 7.85
CA ARG A 128 -6.77 2.02 8.42
C ARG A 128 -6.55 1.96 9.93
N TYR A 129 -7.51 1.38 10.62
CA TYR A 129 -7.28 1.01 12.02
C TYR A 129 -6.13 0.00 12.10
N ILE A 130 -5.03 0.44 12.70
CA ILE A 130 -3.92 -0.43 13.07
C ILE A 130 -4.27 -0.95 14.45
N PRO A 131 -4.59 -2.26 14.58
CA PRO A 131 -4.81 -2.81 15.91
C PRO A 131 -3.57 -2.54 16.76
N PRO A 132 -3.72 -2.28 18.07
CA PRO A 132 -2.58 -2.29 18.97
C PRO A 132 -1.89 -3.60 18.68
N ARG A 133 -0.65 -3.50 18.21
CA ARG A 133 0.00 -4.62 17.57
C ARG A 133 -0.19 -5.81 18.50
N ALA A 134 -0.91 -6.83 18.05
CA ALA A 134 -0.99 -8.09 18.77
C ALA A 134 0.38 -8.77 18.60
N PHE A 135 1.48 -8.07 18.92
CA PHE A 135 2.79 -8.70 18.97
C PHE A 135 2.69 -9.69 20.10
N ASP A 136 2.91 -10.94 19.72
CA ASP A 136 3.90 -11.79 20.36
C ASP A 136 3.97 -11.49 21.85
N VAL A 137 2.96 -11.99 22.55
CA VAL A 137 3.10 -12.20 23.99
C VAL A 137 4.03 -13.40 24.19
N GLU A 138 5.22 -13.31 23.62
CA GLU A 138 6.41 -13.99 24.09
C GLU A 138 6.80 -13.46 25.46
N ASP A 139 6.39 -12.24 25.81
CA ASP A 139 6.73 -11.57 27.07
C ASP A 139 6.06 -12.17 28.32
N ALA A 140 5.32 -13.27 28.18
CA ALA A 140 4.79 -14.05 29.31
C ALA A 140 5.14 -15.55 29.24
N THR A 141 6.01 -15.95 28.30
CA THR A 141 6.51 -17.34 28.23
C THR A 141 7.40 -17.67 29.41
N TRP A 142 8.04 -16.67 30.04
CA TRP A 142 8.76 -16.82 31.31
C TRP A 142 7.87 -17.34 32.46
N LEU A 143 6.54 -17.15 32.39
CA LEU A 143 5.62 -17.77 33.36
C LEU A 143 5.53 -19.28 33.19
N ASP A 144 5.78 -19.79 31.98
CA ASP A 144 5.80 -21.23 31.70
C ASP A 144 7.13 -21.86 32.11
N THR A 145 8.22 -21.09 32.21
CA THR A 145 9.52 -21.54 32.72
C THR A 145 9.69 -21.33 34.24
N LEU A 146 8.77 -20.60 34.87
CA LEU A 146 8.75 -20.36 36.32
C LEU A 146 8.41 -21.64 37.07
N SER A 147 9.47 -22.30 37.54
CA SER A 147 9.36 -23.44 38.44
C SER A 147 9.13 -22.93 39.86
N LEU A 148 8.04 -23.37 40.48
CA LEU A 148 7.82 -23.09 41.89
C LEU A 148 8.86 -23.81 42.76
N PRO A 149 9.33 -23.20 43.85
CA PRO A 149 10.22 -23.88 44.78
C PRO A 149 9.63 -25.18 45.31
N THR A 150 10.44 -26.24 45.35
CA THR A 150 10.02 -27.60 45.74
C THR A 150 9.62 -27.74 47.20
N TRP A 151 9.96 -26.77 48.04
CA TRP A 151 9.56 -26.73 49.45
C TRP A 151 8.12 -26.23 49.66
N LEU A 152 7.44 -25.76 48.61
CA LEU A 152 6.04 -25.35 48.70
C LEU A 152 5.11 -26.56 48.82
N PRO A 153 4.07 -26.49 49.67
CA PRO A 153 3.04 -27.51 49.77
C PRO A 153 2.38 -27.79 48.41
N GLU A 154 1.97 -29.03 48.17
CA GLU A 154 1.33 -29.45 46.92
C GLU A 154 0.11 -28.60 46.57
N ALA A 155 -0.69 -28.21 47.57
CA ALA A 155 -1.83 -27.32 47.40
C ALA A 155 -1.45 -25.94 46.80
N ALA A 156 -0.28 -25.39 47.15
CA ALA A 156 0.21 -24.14 46.60
C ALA A 156 0.66 -24.30 45.14
N GLN A 157 1.24 -25.46 44.80
CA GLN A 157 1.61 -25.79 43.43
C GLN A 157 0.38 -25.94 42.53
N GLN A 158 -0.65 -26.65 43.02
CA GLN A 158 -1.92 -26.80 42.31
C GLN A 158 -2.65 -25.47 42.12
N ALA A 159 -2.68 -24.62 43.16
CA ALA A 159 -3.27 -23.28 43.07
C ALA A 159 -2.56 -22.40 42.02
N TRP A 160 -1.23 -22.46 41.94
CA TRP A 160 -0.48 -21.74 40.91
C TRP A 160 -0.81 -22.23 39.49
N GLN A 161 -0.86 -23.55 39.27
CA GLN A 161 -1.23 -24.11 37.96
C GLN A 161 -2.64 -23.67 37.53
N ALA A 162 -3.57 -23.54 38.47
CA ALA A 162 -4.93 -23.06 38.20
C ALA A 162 -4.99 -21.54 37.88
N VAL A 163 -4.17 -20.72 38.55
CA VAL A 163 -4.19 -19.26 38.43
C VAL A 163 -3.30 -18.72 37.30
N ARG A 164 -2.22 -19.42 36.97
CA ARG A 164 -1.23 -19.03 35.94
C ARG A 164 -1.85 -18.63 34.59
N PRO A 165 -2.85 -19.35 34.02
CA PRO A 165 -3.47 -18.95 32.76
C PRO A 165 -4.21 -17.61 32.85
N SER A 166 -4.81 -17.30 34.00
CA SER A 166 -5.52 -16.04 34.23
C SER A 166 -4.57 -14.88 34.41
N VAL A 167 -3.45 -15.08 35.12
CA VAL A 167 -2.35 -14.10 35.22
C VAL A 167 -1.75 -13.80 33.85
N LYS A 168 -1.50 -14.85 33.05
CA LYS A 168 -1.02 -14.71 31.67
C LYS A 168 -1.98 -13.87 30.82
N ARG A 169 -3.30 -14.11 30.90
CA ARG A 169 -4.31 -13.29 30.22
C ARG A 169 -4.36 -11.85 30.72
N GLY A 170 -4.23 -11.64 32.03
CA GLY A 170 -4.21 -10.29 32.63
C GLY A 170 -3.03 -9.46 32.16
N LEU A 171 -1.81 -10.02 32.19
CA LEU A 171 -0.59 -9.37 31.70
C LEU A 171 -0.67 -9.05 30.21
N ARG A 172 -1.14 -10.01 29.40
CA ARG A 172 -1.41 -9.80 27.97
C ARG A 172 -2.29 -8.59 27.71
N SER A 173 -3.37 -8.50 28.48
CA SER A 173 -4.32 -7.39 28.38
C SER A 173 -3.65 -6.08 28.81
N ALA A 174 -2.98 -6.03 29.96
CA ALA A 174 -2.32 -4.82 30.44
C ALA A 174 -1.24 -4.29 29.47
N CYS A 175 -0.44 -5.18 28.86
CA CYS A 175 0.55 -4.80 27.85
C CYS A 175 -0.10 -4.26 26.58
N ALA A 176 -1.19 -4.89 26.12
CA ALA A 176 -1.96 -4.42 24.97
C ALA A 176 -2.60 -3.04 25.19
N TRP A 177 -2.86 -2.63 26.43
CA TRP A 177 -3.38 -1.31 26.76
C TRP A 177 -2.29 -0.23 26.85
N ARG A 178 -1.03 -0.63 27.08
CA ARG A 178 0.12 0.28 27.12
C ARG A 178 0.72 0.57 25.75
N THR A 179 0.43 -0.26 24.75
CA THR A 179 0.91 -0.02 23.39
C THR A 179 0.18 1.17 22.78
N ARG A 180 0.95 2.05 22.14
CA ARG A 180 0.36 3.17 21.40
C ARG A 180 -0.44 2.59 20.25
N HIS A 181 -1.74 2.84 20.25
CA HIS A 181 -2.51 2.83 19.01
C HIS A 181 -1.81 3.80 18.05
N TYR A 182 -1.61 3.39 16.79
CA TYR A 182 -0.91 4.20 15.78
C TYR A 182 0.58 4.43 16.10
N ALA A 183 1.34 3.34 16.27
CA ALA A 183 2.80 3.41 16.09
C ALA A 183 3.12 4.07 14.72
N HIS A 184 4.25 4.77 14.61
CA HIS A 184 4.63 5.55 13.42
C HIS A 184 4.31 4.76 12.14
N VAL A 185 3.34 5.26 11.37
CA VAL A 185 2.87 4.62 10.15
C VAL A 185 3.69 5.14 9.00
N ASN A 186 4.32 4.24 8.24
CA ASN A 186 4.90 4.65 6.97
C ASN A 186 3.76 4.77 5.94
N LEU A 187 3.45 6.00 5.54
CA LEU A 187 2.32 6.30 4.66
C LEU A 187 2.58 5.91 3.20
N LEU A 188 3.85 5.82 2.78
CA LEU A 188 4.28 5.36 1.46
C LEU A 188 5.70 4.75 1.60
N PRO A 189 5.82 3.42 1.79
CA PRO A 189 7.14 2.79 1.78
C PRO A 189 7.79 2.79 0.39
N ASP A 190 6.98 2.84 -0.66
CA ASP A 190 7.40 2.88 -2.06
C ASP A 190 7.01 4.24 -2.65
N GLU A 191 7.83 4.79 -3.55
CA GLU A 191 7.59 6.11 -4.14
C GLU A 191 6.54 6.03 -5.28
N PRO A 192 5.71 7.07 -5.47
CA PRO A 192 4.90 7.22 -6.67
C PRO A 192 5.73 7.22 -7.95
N LEU A 193 5.31 6.43 -8.93
CA LEU A 193 5.96 6.33 -10.24
C LEU A 193 5.19 7.14 -11.27
N PHE A 194 5.81 8.20 -11.76
CA PHE A 194 5.24 9.08 -12.79
C PHE A 194 5.69 8.63 -14.17
N PHE A 195 4.78 8.65 -15.13
CA PHE A 195 5.05 8.23 -16.51
C PHE A 195 4.14 8.94 -17.52
N SER A 196 4.51 8.86 -18.79
CA SER A 196 3.67 9.30 -19.91
C SER A 196 3.03 8.10 -20.59
N ALA A 197 1.72 8.16 -20.82
CA ALA A 197 0.95 7.14 -21.53
C ALA A 197 0.47 7.71 -22.88
N CYS A 198 0.95 7.14 -23.98
CA CYS A 198 0.66 7.60 -25.34
C CYS A 198 -0.22 6.59 -26.06
N PRO A 199 -1.30 6.99 -26.75
CA PRO A 199 -2.20 6.05 -27.46
C PRO A 199 -1.51 5.36 -28.65
N GLU A 200 -0.50 6.03 -29.24
CA GLU A 200 0.33 5.48 -30.29
C GLU A 200 1.79 5.53 -29.86
N ARG A 201 2.57 4.55 -30.34
CA ARG A 201 4.01 4.51 -30.12
C ARG A 201 4.66 5.75 -30.74
N GLN A 202 5.44 6.49 -29.97
CA GLN A 202 6.05 7.74 -30.43
C GLN A 202 7.44 7.45 -31.04
N PRO A 203 7.61 7.53 -32.37
CA PRO A 203 8.87 7.16 -33.05
C PRO A 203 10.00 8.18 -32.83
N TRP A 204 9.67 9.37 -32.32
CA TRP A 204 10.59 10.47 -32.03
C TRP A 204 10.94 10.60 -30.54
N ALA A 205 10.35 9.75 -29.68
CA ALA A 205 10.71 9.76 -28.28
C ALA A 205 12.12 9.16 -28.14
N ASP A 206 13.11 9.98 -27.79
CA ASP A 206 14.43 9.53 -27.28
C ASP A 206 14.33 8.80 -25.92
N ALA A 207 13.13 8.31 -25.58
CA ALA A 207 12.77 7.68 -24.31
C ALA A 207 12.43 6.22 -24.60
N ASP A 208 13.07 5.32 -23.86
CA ASP A 208 12.79 3.89 -23.94
C ASP A 208 11.36 3.62 -23.45
N GLU A 209 10.68 2.73 -24.16
CA GLU A 209 9.37 2.23 -23.74
C GLU A 209 9.53 1.42 -22.45
N LEU A 210 8.68 1.71 -21.47
CA LEU A 210 8.72 1.09 -20.16
C LEU A 210 7.96 -0.24 -20.17
N ASP A 211 8.62 -1.29 -19.68
CA ASP A 211 7.97 -2.56 -19.39
C ASP A 211 7.14 -2.44 -18.10
N VAL A 212 5.92 -2.96 -18.17
CA VAL A 212 4.92 -2.87 -17.10
C VAL A 212 5.42 -3.53 -15.80
N SER A 213 6.27 -4.55 -15.90
CA SER A 213 6.88 -5.25 -14.76
C SER A 213 7.76 -4.34 -13.86
N PHE A 214 8.17 -3.16 -14.33
CA PHE A 214 8.93 -2.20 -13.53
C PHE A 214 8.08 -1.29 -12.65
N PHE A 215 6.76 -1.23 -12.87
CA PHE A 215 5.92 -0.29 -12.14
C PHE A 215 5.60 -0.82 -10.74
N LEU A 216 5.31 -2.11 -10.58
CA LEU A 216 4.83 -2.60 -9.29
C LEU A 216 5.98 -3.13 -8.44
N PRO A 217 6.15 -2.65 -7.18
CA PRO A 217 7.06 -3.31 -6.25
C PRO A 217 6.57 -4.73 -5.96
N SER A 218 7.46 -5.59 -5.45
CA SER A 218 7.18 -7.01 -5.24
C SER A 218 5.96 -7.28 -4.34
N THR A 219 5.69 -6.38 -3.37
CA THR A 219 4.51 -6.41 -2.49
C THR A 219 3.19 -6.23 -3.25
N HIS A 220 3.22 -5.56 -4.40
CA HIS A 220 2.07 -5.23 -5.24
C HIS A 220 2.03 -6.06 -6.54
N ALA A 221 2.91 -7.03 -6.71
CA ALA A 221 3.00 -7.84 -7.95
C ALA A 221 1.67 -8.54 -8.32
N HIS A 222 0.81 -8.82 -7.34
CA HIS A 222 -0.52 -9.38 -7.57
C HIS A 222 -1.47 -8.44 -8.34
N LEU A 223 -1.16 -7.13 -8.40
CA LEU A 223 -1.93 -6.11 -9.14
C LEU A 223 -1.52 -5.98 -10.61
N GLN A 224 -0.49 -6.71 -11.06
CA GLN A 224 0.09 -6.64 -12.40
C GLN A 224 -0.98 -6.73 -13.50
N ALA A 225 -1.84 -7.76 -13.44
CA ALA A 225 -2.88 -7.97 -14.44
C ALA A 225 -3.92 -6.85 -14.48
N SER A 226 -4.22 -6.25 -13.32
CA SER A 226 -5.15 -5.12 -13.21
C SER A 226 -4.53 -3.86 -13.80
N PHE A 227 -3.27 -3.58 -13.49
CA PHE A 227 -2.51 -2.47 -14.05
C PHE A 227 -2.42 -2.60 -15.58
N GLU A 228 -1.98 -3.76 -16.09
CA GLU A 228 -1.88 -4.05 -17.52
C GLU A 228 -3.20 -3.83 -18.25
N ARG A 229 -4.33 -4.24 -17.67
CA ARG A 229 -5.65 -4.03 -18.28
C ARG A 229 -5.95 -2.55 -18.51
N HIS A 230 -5.61 -1.70 -17.54
CA HIS A 230 -5.86 -0.26 -17.61
C HIS A 230 -4.85 0.49 -18.49
N THR A 231 -3.63 -0.04 -18.64
CA THR A 231 -2.58 0.58 -19.45
C THR A 231 -2.43 -0.03 -20.84
N ALA A 232 -3.04 -1.18 -21.14
CA ALA A 232 -2.97 -1.88 -22.43
C ALA A 232 -3.23 -1.01 -23.68
N PRO A 233 -4.11 0.02 -23.65
CA PRO A 233 -4.31 0.91 -24.80
C PRO A 233 -3.15 1.87 -25.08
N PHE A 234 -2.11 1.89 -24.24
CA PHE A 234 -1.07 2.92 -24.29
C PHE A 234 0.34 2.31 -24.37
N ALA A 235 1.22 3.00 -25.09
CA ALA A 235 2.66 2.86 -24.94
C ALA A 235 3.13 3.74 -23.76
N LEU A 236 3.93 3.16 -22.86
CA LEU A 236 4.36 3.81 -21.62
C LEU A 236 5.80 4.30 -21.74
N TYR A 237 6.07 5.51 -21.25
CA TYR A 237 7.38 6.14 -21.36
C TYR A 237 7.79 6.81 -20.06
N GLU A 238 9.09 6.84 -19.80
CA GLU A 238 9.65 7.69 -18.74
C GLU A 238 9.36 9.17 -19.02
N PRO A 239 9.13 9.98 -17.98
CA PRO A 239 9.02 11.41 -18.14
C PRO A 239 10.36 11.99 -18.62
N PRO A 240 10.35 13.03 -19.47
CA PRO A 240 11.56 13.63 -19.98
C PRO A 240 12.42 14.19 -18.83
N THR A 241 13.57 13.56 -18.58
CA THR A 241 14.60 14.09 -17.66
C THR A 241 15.37 15.24 -18.33
N PRO A 242 15.86 16.25 -17.59
CA PRO A 242 16.60 17.33 -18.21
C PRO A 242 17.93 16.72 -18.68
N ARG A 243 18.39 17.09 -19.88
CA ARG A 243 19.63 16.54 -20.51
C ARG A 243 20.89 16.61 -19.62
N ALA A 244 20.90 17.40 -18.55
CA ALA A 244 21.99 17.48 -17.58
C ALA A 244 22.18 16.19 -16.73
N SER A 245 21.17 15.33 -16.61
CA SER A 245 21.23 14.15 -15.72
C SER A 245 21.69 12.86 -16.41
N ARG A 246 21.67 12.77 -17.75
CA ARG A 246 22.12 11.57 -18.50
C ARG A 246 23.61 11.28 -18.33
N LEU A 247 24.40 12.22 -17.80
CA LEU A 247 25.82 12.02 -17.50
C LEU A 247 26.09 11.54 -16.06
N ALA A 248 25.09 11.50 -15.17
CA ALA A 248 25.30 11.19 -13.75
C ALA A 248 24.64 9.89 -13.26
N MET A 249 23.69 9.32 -14.01
CA MET A 249 23.05 8.05 -13.65
C MET A 249 23.43 6.96 -14.65
N HIS A 250 24.67 6.45 -14.57
CA HIS A 250 25.03 5.05 -14.85
C HIS A 250 26.54 4.81 -14.65
N PRO A 251 27.04 4.54 -13.43
CA PRO A 251 28.34 3.87 -13.29
C PRO A 251 28.23 2.34 -13.50
N TRP A 252 27.02 1.75 -13.48
CA TRP A 252 26.85 0.30 -13.40
C TRP A 252 26.35 -0.39 -14.68
N ARG A 253 25.95 0.34 -15.73
CA ARG A 253 25.45 -0.27 -16.98
C ARG A 253 26.51 -0.58 -18.04
N TRP A 254 27.79 -0.31 -17.79
CA TRP A 254 28.87 -0.53 -18.77
C TRP A 254 29.78 -1.73 -18.50
N LEU A 255 29.58 -2.49 -17.40
CA LEU A 255 30.52 -3.54 -16.99
C LEU A 255 30.18 -4.98 -17.42
N CYS A 256 29.08 -5.22 -18.16
CA CYS A 256 28.73 -6.57 -18.61
C CYS A 256 28.87 -6.84 -20.13
N SER A 257 29.47 -5.92 -20.91
CA SER A 257 29.68 -6.14 -22.35
C SER A 257 31.14 -6.37 -22.78
N TRP A 258 32.09 -6.41 -21.85
CA TRP A 258 33.54 -6.50 -22.15
C TRP A 258 34.25 -7.67 -21.45
N LEU A 259 33.62 -8.84 -21.41
CA LEU A 259 34.32 -10.13 -21.20
C LEU A 259 33.80 -11.16 -22.22
N ARG A 260 34.36 -11.07 -23.43
CA ARG A 260 34.69 -12.21 -24.30
C ARG A 260 36.14 -12.07 -24.71
#